data_AF-A0A1E5HAH5-F1
#
_entry.id   AF-A0A1E5HAH5-F1
#
_cell.length_a   1.000
_cell.length_b   1.000
_cell.length_c   1.000
_cell.angle_alpha   90.00
_cell.angle_beta   90.00
_cell.angle_gamma   90.00
#
_symmetry.space_group_name_H-M   'P 1'
#
loop_
_entity.id
_entity.type
_entity.pdbx_description
1 polymer ?
#
loop_
_entity_poly.entity_id
_entity_poly.type
_entity_poly.pdbx_seq_one_letter_code
_entity_poly.pdbx_strand_id
1 'polypeptide(L)'
;MNTDEINTQILAINNYLKKCLWMDFEFARMDGGDIVVAGRIDTSYDEFAINIEFGEPFYISSLLSWHLDDSKPFIEVVDGDEKQIVDDKYQVEQGNYIFKINAEDFEKAPIIIASKSIKCEIVNEKPF
;
A
#
# COMPACT_ATOMS: atom_id res chain seq x y z
N MET A 1 -6.85 9.62 -10.44
CA MET A 1 -7.43 10.31 -9.25
C MET A 1 -6.75 11.65 -9.08
N ASN A 2 -7.38 12.57 -8.35
CA ASN A 2 -6.71 13.76 -7.84
C ASN A 2 -6.12 13.51 -6.43
N THR A 3 -5.31 14.45 -5.93
CA THR A 3 -4.61 14.30 -4.65
C THR A 3 -5.55 14.15 -3.45
N ASP A 4 -6.71 14.79 -3.45
CA ASP A 4 -7.69 14.70 -2.34
C ASP A 4 -8.33 13.31 -2.28
N GLU A 5 -8.64 12.72 -3.44
CA GLU A 5 -9.12 11.35 -3.55
C GLU A 5 -8.04 10.37 -3.04
N ILE A 6 -6.77 10.56 -3.42
CA ILE A 6 -5.66 9.72 -2.97
C ILE A 6 -5.53 9.77 -1.45
N ASN A 7 -5.51 10.98 -0.88
CA ASN A 7 -5.41 11.18 0.57
C ASN A 7 -6.59 10.57 1.33
N THR A 8 -7.80 10.62 0.75
CA THR A 8 -8.99 9.99 1.34
C THR A 8 -8.82 8.46 1.44
N GLN A 9 -8.30 7.82 0.39
CA GLN A 9 -8.05 6.37 0.38
C GLN A 9 -6.93 5.97 1.35
N ILE A 10 -5.81 6.70 1.34
CA ILE A 10 -4.69 6.50 2.29
C ILE A 10 -5.18 6.62 3.73
N LEU A 11 -5.99 7.65 4.02
CA LEU A 11 -6.54 7.87 5.35
C LEU A 11 -7.47 6.72 5.77
N ALA A 12 -8.30 6.20 4.87
CA ALA A 12 -9.17 5.06 5.13
C ALA A 12 -8.34 3.80 5.47
N ILE A 13 -7.30 3.49 4.68
CA ILE A 13 -6.40 2.36 4.90
C ILE A 13 -5.73 2.47 6.28
N ASN A 14 -5.07 3.60 6.55
CA ASN A 14 -4.35 3.80 7.81
C ASN A 14 -5.28 3.78 9.03
N ASN A 15 -6.47 4.38 8.93
CA ASN A 15 -7.44 4.36 10.04
C ASN A 15 -7.99 2.97 10.33
N TYR A 16 -8.16 2.14 9.30
CA TYR A 16 -8.57 0.77 9.47
C TYR A 16 -7.46 -0.06 10.13
N LEU A 17 -6.25 -0.01 9.57
CA LEU A 17 -5.12 -0.82 10.03
C LEU A 17 -4.60 -0.42 11.41
N LYS A 18 -4.74 0.84 11.82
CA LYS A 18 -4.41 1.31 13.17
C LYS A 18 -5.21 0.62 14.28
N LYS A 19 -6.34 -0.02 13.95
CA LYS A 19 -7.15 -0.79 14.91
C LYS A 19 -6.64 -2.22 15.06
N CYS A 20 -5.77 -2.68 14.16
CA CYS A 20 -5.24 -4.04 14.14
C CYS A 20 -3.92 -4.07 14.89
N LEU A 21 -3.73 -5.08 15.74
CA LEU A 21 -2.43 -5.35 16.37
C LEU A 21 -1.51 -6.18 15.47
N TRP A 22 -2.08 -6.90 14.52
CA TRP A 22 -1.37 -7.81 13.64
C TRP A 22 -2.15 -7.99 12.34
N MET A 23 -1.43 -8.11 11.22
CA MET A 23 -1.98 -8.50 9.93
C MET A 23 -0.84 -8.95 9.01
N ASP A 24 -1.07 -10.05 8.29
CA ASP A 24 -0.19 -10.53 7.23
C ASP A 24 -0.66 -9.95 5.90
N PHE A 25 0.29 -9.46 5.09
CA PHE A 25 0.04 -8.91 3.76
C PHE A 25 0.78 -9.69 2.67
N GLU A 26 0.13 -9.79 1.52
CA GLU A 26 0.69 -10.37 0.30
C GLU A 26 0.07 -9.72 -0.95
N PHE A 27 0.65 -10.01 -2.12
CA PHE A 27 0.04 -9.65 -3.40
C PHE A 27 -0.96 -10.70 -3.84
N ALA A 28 -2.26 -10.38 -3.78
CA ALA A 28 -3.33 -11.22 -4.29
C ALA A 28 -3.40 -11.20 -5.83
N ARG A 29 -2.96 -10.10 -6.47
CA ARG A 29 -2.83 -9.95 -7.92
C ARG A 29 -1.72 -8.97 -8.27
N MET A 30 -0.98 -9.25 -9.34
CA MET A 30 0.00 -8.34 -9.90
C MET A 30 0.09 -8.53 -11.42
N ASP A 31 -0.38 -7.55 -12.18
CA ASP A 31 -0.25 -7.49 -13.63
C ASP A 31 -0.10 -6.03 -14.11
N GLY A 32 -0.05 -5.81 -15.43
CA GLY A 32 0.14 -4.46 -15.99
C GLY A 32 -1.08 -3.55 -15.89
N GLY A 33 -2.25 -4.09 -15.55
CA GLY A 33 -3.46 -3.30 -15.29
C GLY A 33 -3.58 -2.91 -13.82
N ASP A 34 -3.20 -3.79 -12.90
CA ASP A 34 -3.41 -3.59 -11.47
C ASP A 34 -2.48 -4.42 -10.55
N ILE A 35 -2.22 -3.86 -9.37
CA ILE A 35 -1.61 -4.56 -8.22
C ILE A 35 -2.60 -4.53 -7.06
N VAL A 36 -2.95 -5.71 -6.54
CA VAL A 36 -3.79 -5.85 -5.34
C VAL A 36 -2.94 -6.36 -4.20
N VAL A 37 -2.75 -5.51 -3.19
CA VAL A 37 -2.23 -5.88 -1.88
C VAL A 37 -3.42 -6.31 -1.02
N ALA A 38 -3.37 -7.51 -0.45
CA ALA A 38 -4.43 -8.03 0.40
C ALA A 38 -3.89 -8.32 1.80
N GLY A 39 -4.67 -7.97 2.81
CA GLY A 39 -4.34 -8.16 4.22
C GLY A 39 -5.29 -9.16 4.87
N ARG A 40 -4.74 -10.09 5.67
CA ARG A 40 -5.51 -11.07 6.45
C ARG A 40 -4.90 -11.22 7.84
N ILE A 41 -5.72 -11.69 8.77
CA ILE A 41 -5.33 -11.97 10.17
C ILE A 41 -3.97 -12.64 10.23
N ASP A 42 -3.88 -13.80 9.61
CA ASP A 42 -2.64 -14.54 9.41
C ASP A 42 -2.84 -15.46 8.21
N THR A 43 -1.74 -16.01 7.70
CA THR A 43 -1.74 -16.90 6.53
C THR A 43 -2.54 -18.21 6.68
N SER A 44 -3.02 -18.55 7.88
CA SER A 44 -3.92 -19.71 8.11
C SER A 44 -5.40 -19.41 7.81
N TYR A 45 -5.77 -18.13 7.66
CA TYR A 45 -7.11 -17.71 7.22
C TYR A 45 -7.15 -17.50 5.70
N ASP A 46 -8.17 -18.04 5.06
CA ASP A 46 -8.37 -17.91 3.61
C ASP A 46 -9.02 -16.56 3.23
N GLU A 47 -9.65 -15.87 4.18
CA GLU A 47 -10.40 -14.64 3.93
C GLU A 47 -9.54 -13.39 4.16
N PHE A 48 -9.46 -12.54 3.13
CA PHE A 48 -8.87 -11.21 3.25
C PHE A 48 -9.82 -10.26 3.97
N ALA A 49 -9.27 -9.43 4.84
CA ALA A 49 -9.98 -8.42 5.60
C ALA A 49 -9.96 -7.04 4.91
N ILE A 50 -8.94 -6.78 4.09
CA ILE A 50 -8.75 -5.55 3.32
C ILE A 50 -8.06 -5.86 1.99
N ASN A 51 -8.49 -5.19 0.92
CA ASN A 51 -7.82 -5.16 -0.36
C ASN A 51 -7.45 -3.71 -0.72
N ILE A 52 -6.23 -3.52 -1.22
CA ILE A 52 -5.69 -2.23 -1.64
C ILE A 52 -5.25 -2.37 -3.09
N GLU A 53 -6.00 -1.75 -3.98
CA GLU A 53 -5.85 -1.80 -5.43
C GLU A 53 -5.01 -0.60 -5.90
N PHE A 54 -3.98 -0.84 -6.70
CA PHE A 54 -3.13 0.18 -7.32
C PHE A 54 -3.28 0.12 -8.83
N GLY A 55 -4.21 0.94 -9.35
CA GLY A 55 -4.59 0.91 -10.75
C GLY A 55 -3.54 1.55 -11.68
N GLU A 56 -3.32 0.88 -12.82
CA GLU A 56 -2.32 1.24 -13.82
C GLU A 56 -0.93 1.43 -13.17
N PRO A 57 -0.35 0.36 -12.59
CA PRO A 57 0.95 0.41 -11.94
C PRO A 57 2.05 0.70 -12.97
N PHE A 58 2.97 1.59 -12.60
CA PHE A 58 4.14 1.92 -13.40
C PHE A 58 5.40 1.23 -12.89
N TYR A 59 5.57 1.19 -11.56
CA TYR A 59 6.76 0.64 -10.93
C TYR A 59 6.41 0.00 -9.58
N ILE A 60 7.13 -1.07 -9.25
CA ILE A 60 7.07 -1.67 -7.91
C ILE A 60 8.46 -2.17 -7.49
N SER A 61 8.78 -1.94 -6.22
CA SER A 61 9.84 -2.62 -5.47
C SER A 61 9.25 -3.09 -4.17
N SER A 62 9.28 -4.39 -3.89
CA SER A 62 8.58 -4.94 -2.74
C SER A 62 9.20 -6.22 -2.18
N LEU A 63 8.83 -6.53 -0.94
CA LEU A 63 8.83 -7.87 -0.36
C LEU A 63 7.69 -8.70 -0.98
N LEU A 64 7.78 -10.03 -0.97
CA LEU A 64 6.68 -10.89 -1.45
C LEU A 64 5.52 -10.99 -0.44
N SER A 65 5.84 -10.95 0.85
CA SER A 65 4.92 -10.92 1.97
C SER A 65 5.53 -10.15 3.14
N TRP A 66 4.72 -9.60 4.03
CA TRP A 66 5.18 -8.83 5.19
C TRP A 66 4.10 -8.72 6.28
N HIS A 67 4.51 -8.25 7.46
CA HIS A 67 3.62 -8.00 8.60
C HIS A 67 3.40 -6.50 8.81
N LEU A 68 2.25 -6.16 9.38
CA LEU A 68 1.90 -4.80 9.79
C LEU A 68 2.90 -4.26 10.83
N ASP A 69 3.46 -3.08 10.58
CA ASP A 69 4.10 -2.27 11.63
C ASP A 69 3.01 -1.37 12.28
N ASP A 70 2.54 -1.75 13.46
CA ASP A 70 1.48 -1.01 14.19
C ASP A 70 1.99 0.30 14.83
N SER A 71 3.30 0.57 14.77
CA SER A 71 3.92 1.76 15.33
C SER A 71 3.98 2.95 14.35
N LYS A 72 3.69 2.72 13.06
CA LYS A 72 3.77 3.71 11.98
C LYS A 72 2.52 3.70 11.10
N PRO A 73 2.27 4.75 10.30
CA PRO A 73 1.28 4.65 9.22
C PRO A 73 1.63 3.50 8.29
N PHE A 74 0.66 2.67 7.91
CA PHE A 74 0.90 1.56 6.99
C PHE A 74 1.35 2.05 5.61
N ILE A 75 0.69 3.09 5.09
CA ILE A 75 0.94 3.64 3.75
C ILE A 75 1.00 5.15 3.76
N GLU A 76 1.90 5.72 2.96
CA GLU A 76 2.06 7.16 2.77
C GLU A 76 2.25 7.47 1.29
N VAL A 77 1.80 8.65 0.86
CA VAL A 77 2.18 9.21 -0.45
C VAL A 77 3.48 9.97 -0.31
N VAL A 78 4.39 9.77 -1.26
CA VAL A 78 5.68 10.44 -1.30
C VAL A 78 5.56 11.75 -2.07
N ASP A 79 6.07 12.85 -1.49
CA ASP A 79 6.09 14.19 -2.11
C ASP A 79 7.49 14.80 -2.10
N GLY A 80 7.62 15.99 -2.72
CA GLY A 80 8.82 16.82 -2.61
C GLY A 80 10.10 16.16 -3.12
N ASP A 81 11.19 16.37 -2.40
CA ASP A 81 12.52 15.87 -2.77
C ASP A 81 12.57 14.33 -2.79
N GLU A 82 11.87 13.67 -1.86
CA GLU A 82 11.81 12.20 -1.82
C GLU A 82 11.14 11.65 -3.09
N LYS A 83 10.07 12.33 -3.55
CA LYS A 83 9.39 11.95 -4.79
C LYS A 83 10.31 12.12 -6.00
N GLN A 84 11.00 13.26 -6.09
CA GLN A 84 11.91 13.54 -7.21
C GLN A 84 13.02 12.49 -7.33
N ILE A 85 13.57 12.02 -6.20
CA ILE A 85 14.59 10.96 -6.19
C ILE A 85 14.05 9.66 -6.81
N VAL A 86 12.81 9.27 -6.49
CA VAL A 86 12.18 8.06 -7.04
C VAL A 86 11.84 8.26 -8.51
N ASP A 87 11.29 9.41 -8.87
CA ASP A 87 10.99 9.79 -10.26
C ASP A 87 12.24 9.69 -11.13
N ASP A 88 13.35 10.29 -10.70
CA ASP A 88 14.62 10.29 -11.45
C ASP A 88 15.24 8.89 -11.53
N LYS A 89 15.20 8.13 -10.43
CA LYS A 89 15.82 6.80 -10.38
C LYS A 89 15.12 5.80 -11.29
N TYR A 90 13.79 5.83 -11.34
CA TYR A 90 13.00 4.84 -12.07
C TYR A 90 12.27 5.41 -13.29
N GLN A 91 12.52 6.68 -13.62
CA GLN A 91 11.90 7.39 -14.74
C GLN A 91 10.36 7.34 -14.67
N VAL A 92 9.81 7.56 -13.47
CA VAL A 92 8.36 7.51 -13.23
C VAL A 92 7.67 8.61 -14.03
N GLU A 93 6.72 8.21 -14.88
CA GLU A 93 6.00 9.14 -15.74
C GLU A 93 5.08 10.08 -14.95
N GLN A 94 4.89 11.30 -15.46
CA GLN A 94 3.92 12.25 -14.92
C GLN A 94 2.51 11.63 -14.87
N GLY A 95 1.79 11.94 -13.79
CA GLY A 95 0.46 11.39 -13.53
C GLY A 95 0.46 10.16 -12.61
N ASN A 96 1.63 9.59 -12.30
CA ASN A 96 1.77 8.59 -11.25
C ASN A 96 1.99 9.25 -9.88
N TYR A 97 1.35 8.66 -8.89
CA TYR A 97 1.63 8.87 -7.47
C TYR A 97 2.62 7.81 -7.01
N ILE A 98 3.49 8.16 -6.05
CA ILE A 98 4.42 7.21 -5.43
C ILE A 98 3.93 6.94 -4.02
N PHE A 99 3.74 5.67 -3.70
CA PHE A 99 3.32 5.17 -2.41
C PHE A 99 4.47 4.43 -1.76
N LYS A 100 4.64 4.64 -0.46
CA LYS A 100 5.53 3.84 0.38
C LYS A 100 4.72 3.08 1.42
N ILE A 101 5.04 1.81 1.61
CA ILE A 101 4.38 0.95 2.60
C ILE A 101 5.40 0.53 3.65
N ASN A 102 5.07 0.78 4.92
CA ASN A 102 5.84 0.36 6.08
C ASN A 102 5.53 -1.12 6.41
N ALA A 103 6.53 -1.81 6.94
CA ALA A 103 6.44 -3.21 7.34
C ALA A 103 7.21 -3.43 8.65
N GLU A 104 6.75 -4.40 9.45
CA GLU A 104 7.41 -4.79 10.70
C GLU A 104 8.89 -5.15 10.45
N ASP A 105 9.76 -4.86 11.42
CA ASP A 105 11.22 -5.06 11.36
C ASP A 105 12.00 -4.20 10.34
N PHE A 106 11.36 -3.21 9.70
CA PHE A 106 12.06 -2.26 8.81
C PHE A 106 12.07 -0.82 9.37
N GLU A 107 13.27 -0.23 9.45
CA GLU A 107 13.42 1.19 9.83
C GLU A 107 12.83 2.14 8.79
N LYS A 108 12.89 1.78 7.51
CA LYS A 108 12.35 2.54 6.38
C LYS A 108 11.38 1.66 5.59
N ALA A 109 10.34 2.26 5.01
CA ALA A 109 9.39 1.58 4.14
C ALA A 109 10.10 0.75 3.05
N PRO A 110 10.05 -0.60 3.11
CA PRO A 110 10.74 -1.45 2.16
C PRO A 110 10.00 -1.59 0.82
N ILE A 111 8.76 -1.11 0.76
CA ILE A 111 7.87 -1.30 -0.37
C ILE A 111 7.56 0.07 -0.98
N ILE A 112 7.76 0.18 -2.29
CA ILE A 112 7.47 1.38 -3.08
C ILE A 112 6.65 0.95 -4.30
N ILE A 113 5.52 1.61 -4.51
CA ILE A 113 4.63 1.40 -5.65
C ILE A 113 4.38 2.75 -6.31
N ALA A 114 4.56 2.84 -7.63
CA ALA A 114 4.12 3.98 -8.42
C ALA A 114 2.90 3.57 -9.26
N SER A 115 1.79 4.30 -9.14
CA SER A 115 0.55 4.02 -9.89
C SER A 115 -0.30 5.28 -10.08
N LYS A 116 -1.27 5.24 -10.99
CA LYS A 116 -2.16 6.38 -11.26
C LYS A 116 -3.31 6.54 -10.27
N SER A 117 -3.62 5.47 -9.54
CA SER A 117 -4.69 5.46 -8.54
C SER A 117 -4.39 4.47 -7.42
N ILE A 118 -5.12 4.66 -6.32
CA ILE A 118 -5.23 3.71 -5.21
C ILE A 118 -6.70 3.60 -4.83
N LYS A 119 -7.16 2.41 -4.47
CA LYS A 119 -8.50 2.19 -3.94
C LYS A 119 -8.47 1.17 -2.81
N CYS A 120 -9.17 1.49 -1.73
CA CYS A 120 -9.32 0.63 -0.57
C CYS A 120 -10.69 -0.04 -0.57
N GLU A 121 -10.71 -1.34 -0.34
CA GLU A 121 -11.91 -2.11 -0.03
C GLU A 121 -11.71 -2.82 1.31
N ILE A 122 -12.50 -2.44 2.31
CA ILE A 122 -12.56 -3.12 3.60
C ILE A 122 -13.61 -4.23 3.48
N VAL A 123 -13.17 -5.48 3.54
CA VAL A 123 -14.02 -6.66 3.40
C VAL A 123 -14.55 -7.10 4.77
N ASN A 124 -13.73 -6.95 5.82
CA ASN A 124 -14.13 -7.22 7.20
C ASN A 124 -13.90 -5.98 8.08
N GLU A 125 -14.98 -5.33 8.53
CA GLU A 125 -14.95 -4.14 9.39
C GLU A 125 -14.40 -4.39 10.81
N LYS A 126 -14.34 -5.65 11.23
CA LYS A 126 -13.85 -6.09 12.55
C LYS A 126 -12.88 -7.25 12.35
N PRO A 127 -11.67 -6.97 11.80
CA PRO A 127 -10.66 -7.99 11.71
C PRO A 127 -10.29 -8.50 13.10
N PHE A 128 -10.37 -7.64 14.14
CA PHE A 128 -10.31 -7.92 15.58
C PHE A 128 -10.95 -6.80 16.42
#